data_AF-A0A6P6YA38-F1
#
_entry.id   AF-A0A6P6YA38-F1
#
_cell.length_a   1.000
_cell.length_b   1.000
_cell.length_c   1.000
_cell.angle_alpha   90.00
_cell.angle_beta   90.00
_cell.angle_gamma   90.00
#
_symmetry.space_group_name_H-M   'P 1'
#
loop_
_entity.id
_entity.type
_entity.pdbx_description
1 polymer ?
#
loop_
_entity_poly.entity_id
_entity_poly.type
_entity_poly.pdbx_seq_one_letter_code
_entity_poly.pdbx_strand_id
1 'polypeptide(L)'
;SSRLIEDQIYWSSNIDRSIDSNNDFDNDIINWIDSISKSKFIRFKSGCGRMQNRLLITDRGDKICARYRHNNEQIFGEYYSFLLARILKISNVLPTTLITYNVNDRWKSIANLLTNNQTKWKTNKTIVLTKYMENLKPTLIPRQFRSQTKRLYPIYDDLNQNQTIISELIQWSDLIIFDYLTGNTDRMINNMINENWNPQMMENPVHN
;
A
#
# COMPACT_ATOMS: atom_id res chain seq x y z
N SER A 1 16.86 -14.18 25.65
CA SER A 1 15.43 -14.48 25.52
C SER A 1 14.67 -13.16 25.63
N SER A 2 14.29 -12.56 24.51
CA SER A 2 13.51 -11.32 24.49
C SER A 2 12.10 -11.62 24.99
N ARG A 3 11.64 -10.87 25.99
CA ARG A 3 10.30 -11.05 26.56
C ARG A 3 9.28 -10.56 25.52
N LEU A 4 8.61 -11.49 24.85
CA LEU A 4 7.57 -11.22 23.84
C LEU A 4 6.31 -10.56 24.42
N ILE A 5 6.14 -10.64 25.74
CA ILE A 5 4.95 -10.17 26.47
C ILE A 5 5.39 -9.14 27.50
N GLU A 6 4.82 -7.95 27.43
CA GLU A 6 5.01 -6.83 28.35
C GLU A 6 3.62 -6.40 28.85
N ASP A 7 3.40 -6.37 30.16
CA ASP A 7 2.10 -6.01 30.77
C ASP A 7 0.87 -6.78 30.25
N GLN A 8 1.03 -8.09 29.98
CA GLN A 8 0.01 -8.97 29.37
C GLN A 8 -0.36 -8.59 27.92
N ILE A 9 0.34 -7.62 27.34
CA ILE A 9 0.25 -7.24 25.95
C ILE A 9 1.34 -8.00 25.21
N TYR A 10 0.98 -8.70 24.12
CA TYR A 10 1.89 -9.49 23.29
C TYR A 10 2.78 -8.63 22.37
N TRP A 11 3.00 -7.38 22.80
CA TRP A 11 3.65 -6.31 22.08
C TRP A 11 4.71 -5.72 23.01
N SER A 12 5.94 -6.22 22.92
CA SER A 12 7.06 -5.68 23.70
C SER A 12 7.80 -4.58 22.95
N SER A 13 8.36 -3.63 23.68
CA SER A 13 9.17 -2.52 23.13
C SER A 13 10.40 -2.95 22.31
N ASN A 14 10.85 -4.20 22.44
CA ASN A 14 11.95 -4.76 21.64
C ASN A 14 11.49 -5.16 20.23
N ILE A 15 10.22 -5.53 20.07
CA ILE A 15 9.67 -5.94 18.78
C ILE A 15 9.30 -4.69 17.96
N ASP A 16 8.80 -3.64 18.59
CA ASP A 16 8.61 -2.31 17.96
C ASP A 16 9.87 -1.84 17.25
N ARG A 17 10.99 -1.84 17.98
CA ARG A 17 12.30 -1.44 17.43
C ARG A 17 12.79 -2.32 16.28
N SER A 18 12.25 -3.52 16.12
CA SER A 18 12.58 -4.41 15.00
C SER A 18 11.78 -4.11 13.73
N ILE A 19 10.66 -3.39 13.87
CA ILE A 19 9.75 -3.02 12.78
C ILE A 19 9.96 -1.54 12.39
N ASP A 20 10.27 -0.70 13.37
CA ASP A 20 10.70 0.67 13.14
C ASP A 20 12.09 0.68 12.50
N SER A 21 12.13 0.76 11.18
CA SER A 21 13.34 1.20 10.51
C SER A 21 13.65 2.62 11.02
N ASN A 22 14.85 2.86 11.54
CA ASN A 22 15.39 4.17 11.97
C ASN A 22 15.48 5.22 10.83
N ASN A 23 14.64 5.10 9.81
CA ASN A 23 14.61 5.94 8.64
C ASN A 23 13.72 7.15 8.91
N ASP A 24 14.18 8.30 8.42
CA ASP A 24 13.48 9.56 8.44
C ASP A 24 12.35 9.56 7.39
N PHE A 25 11.39 8.67 7.60
CA PHE A 25 10.32 8.32 6.67
C PHE A 25 9.49 9.55 6.25
N ASP A 26 9.27 10.48 7.18
CA ASP A 26 8.56 11.72 6.90
C ASP A 26 9.36 12.64 5.98
N ASN A 27 10.67 12.80 6.21
CA ASN A 27 11.49 13.59 5.28
C ASN A 27 11.66 12.90 3.93
N ASP A 28 11.73 11.56 3.87
CA ASP A 28 11.74 10.83 2.61
C ASP A 28 10.47 11.08 1.79
N ILE A 29 9.31 11.12 2.44
CA ILE A 29 8.04 11.50 1.79
C ILE A 29 8.11 12.93 1.26
N ILE A 30 8.52 13.89 2.09
CA ILE A 30 8.58 15.32 1.72
C ILE A 30 9.52 15.50 0.53
N ASN A 31 10.72 14.94 0.61
CA ASN A 31 11.74 15.01 -0.45
C ASN A 31 11.25 14.37 -1.74
N TRP A 32 10.55 13.23 -1.65
CA TRP A 32 9.98 12.58 -2.82
C TRP A 32 8.89 13.44 -3.47
N ILE A 33 7.94 13.97 -2.69
CA ILE A 33 6.87 14.84 -3.21
C ILE A 33 7.45 16.10 -3.88
N ASP A 34 8.45 16.73 -3.25
CA ASP A 34 9.14 17.90 -3.81
C ASP A 34 9.83 17.56 -5.14
N SER A 35 10.57 16.45 -5.21
CA SER A 35 11.20 15.98 -6.45
C SER A 35 10.19 15.75 -7.56
N ILE A 36 9.07 15.07 -7.25
CA ILE A 36 8.01 14.81 -8.24
C ILE A 36 7.37 16.11 -8.71
N SER A 37 7.15 17.09 -7.83
CA SER A 37 6.54 18.36 -8.19
C SER A 37 7.32 19.13 -9.27
N LYS A 38 8.66 18.99 -9.27
CA LYS A 38 9.60 19.66 -10.18
C LYS A 38 9.92 18.86 -11.44
N SER A 39 9.47 17.61 -11.51
CA SER A 39 9.84 16.67 -12.58
C SER A 39 8.90 16.76 -13.79
N LYS A 40 9.45 16.45 -14.97
CA LYS A 40 8.70 16.26 -16.22
C LYS A 40 8.50 14.76 -16.47
N PHE A 41 7.33 14.38 -16.98
CA PHE A 41 7.02 13.00 -17.33
C PHE A 41 7.37 12.75 -18.79
N ILE A 42 8.43 11.96 -19.03
CA ILE A 42 9.00 11.78 -20.36
C ILE A 42 8.56 10.47 -21.02
N ARG A 43 8.22 9.45 -20.23
CA ARG A 43 7.82 8.12 -20.71
C ARG A 43 6.79 7.51 -19.77
N PHE A 44 6.08 6.50 -20.26
CA PHE A 44 5.27 5.63 -19.43
C PHE A 44 5.26 4.20 -19.94
N LYS A 45 4.83 3.28 -19.08
CA LYS A 45 4.56 1.87 -19.40
C LYS A 45 3.21 1.44 -18.83
N SER A 46 2.65 0.33 -19.33
CA SER A 46 1.58 -0.37 -18.64
C SER A 46 2.06 -0.88 -17.28
N GLY A 47 1.17 -0.93 -16.30
CA GLY A 47 1.50 -1.40 -14.94
C GLY A 47 0.57 -0.82 -13.88
N CYS A 48 0.90 -1.08 -12.61
CA CYS A 48 0.19 -0.56 -11.45
C CYS A 48 -1.27 -1.06 -11.33
N GLY A 49 -1.54 -2.28 -11.78
CA GLY A 49 -2.80 -2.99 -11.53
C GLY A 49 -3.85 -2.86 -12.64
N ARG A 50 -4.50 -1.70 -12.79
CA ARG A 50 -5.65 -1.54 -13.71
C ARG A 50 -5.23 -1.04 -15.11
N MET A 51 -6.07 -1.34 -16.11
CA MET A 51 -5.84 -0.98 -17.51
C MET A 51 -5.60 0.51 -17.76
N GLN A 52 -6.16 1.41 -16.96
CA GLN A 52 -5.95 2.86 -17.09
C GLN A 52 -4.74 3.37 -16.30
N ASN A 53 -4.19 2.60 -15.37
CA ASN A 53 -3.06 3.01 -14.55
C ASN A 53 -1.77 2.96 -15.38
N ARG A 54 -0.83 3.85 -15.10
CA ARG A 54 0.42 3.94 -15.85
C ARG A 54 1.60 4.02 -14.90
N LEU A 55 2.66 3.31 -15.25
CA LEU A 55 3.97 3.50 -14.65
C LEU A 55 4.64 4.66 -15.38
N LEU A 56 4.62 5.84 -14.78
CA LEU A 56 5.27 7.03 -15.32
C LEU A 56 6.76 7.01 -15.01
N ILE A 57 7.55 7.56 -15.92
CA ILE A 57 9.00 7.73 -15.79
C ILE A 57 9.32 9.21 -15.96
N THR A 58 9.98 9.79 -14.97
CA THR A 58 10.39 11.20 -14.99
C THR A 58 11.68 11.42 -15.78
N ASP A 59 11.97 12.68 -16.11
CA ASP A 59 13.25 13.13 -16.64
C ASP A 59 14.44 12.86 -15.72
N ARG A 60 14.17 12.68 -14.41
CA ARG A 60 15.14 12.29 -13.39
C ARG A 60 15.30 10.78 -13.23
N GLY A 61 14.51 9.98 -13.96
CA GLY A 61 14.54 8.52 -13.91
C GLY A 61 13.63 7.89 -12.84
N ASP A 62 12.88 8.68 -12.08
CA ASP A 62 11.96 8.18 -11.07
C ASP A 62 10.81 7.40 -11.72
N LYS A 63 10.47 6.25 -11.13
CA LYS A 63 9.31 5.44 -11.51
C LYS A 63 8.15 5.71 -10.56
N ILE A 64 6.97 5.95 -11.11
CA ILE A 64 5.80 6.38 -10.33
C ILE A 64 4.58 5.64 -10.82
N CYS A 65 3.84 5.02 -9.91
CA CYS A 65 2.54 4.48 -10.21
C CYS A 65 1.49 5.60 -10.23
N ALA A 66 0.99 5.90 -11.42
CA ALA A 66 -0.11 6.82 -11.61
C ALA A 66 -1.43 6.05 -11.74
N ARG A 67 -2.34 6.31 -10.80
CA ARG A 67 -3.65 5.66 -10.72
C ARG A 67 -4.73 6.65 -11.13
N TYR A 68 -5.38 6.32 -12.25
CA TYR A 68 -6.49 7.10 -12.82
C TYR A 68 -7.82 6.47 -12.43
N ARG A 69 -8.79 7.27 -12.01
CA ARG A 69 -10.16 6.80 -11.72
C ARG A 69 -11.17 7.75 -12.33
N HIS A 70 -12.35 7.22 -12.63
CA HIS A 70 -13.48 8.02 -13.07
C HIS A 70 -14.11 8.80 -11.90
N ASN A 71 -14.29 8.15 -10.74
CA ASN A 71 -14.83 8.77 -9.54
C ASN A 71 -13.71 9.41 -8.70
N ASN A 72 -13.91 10.66 -8.28
CA ASN A 72 -12.99 11.36 -7.37
C ASN A 72 -12.98 10.75 -5.97
N GLU A 73 -14.09 10.19 -5.50
CA GLU A 73 -14.16 9.53 -4.17
C GLU A 73 -13.16 8.38 -4.07
N GLN A 74 -12.97 7.61 -5.14
CA GLN A 74 -11.97 6.52 -5.17
C GLN A 74 -10.53 7.05 -5.17
N ILE A 75 -10.27 8.19 -5.82
CA ILE A 75 -8.96 8.87 -5.80
C ILE A 75 -8.67 9.38 -4.38
N PHE A 76 -9.67 9.99 -3.75
CA PHE A 76 -9.53 10.53 -2.41
C PHE A 76 -9.42 9.45 -1.35
N GLY A 77 -10.14 8.34 -1.48
CA GLY A 77 -10.01 7.20 -0.57
C GLY A 77 -8.58 6.66 -0.50
N GLU A 78 -7.90 6.55 -1.64
CA GLU A 78 -6.49 6.12 -1.68
C GLU A 78 -5.55 7.14 -1.00
N TYR A 79 -5.71 8.42 -1.31
CA TYR A 79 -4.88 9.47 -0.72
C TYR A 79 -5.14 9.66 0.79
N TYR A 80 -6.40 9.61 1.22
CA TYR A 80 -6.77 9.69 2.63
C TYR A 80 -6.32 8.47 3.42
N SER A 81 -6.31 7.29 2.81
CA SER A 81 -5.71 6.09 3.41
C SER A 81 -4.22 6.31 3.68
N PHE A 82 -3.48 6.87 2.70
CA PHE A 82 -2.08 7.25 2.92
C PHE A 82 -1.91 8.25 4.07
N LEU A 83 -2.73 9.30 4.13
CA LEU A 83 -2.66 10.29 5.22
C LEU A 83 -2.99 9.69 6.58
N LEU A 84 -4.03 8.85 6.66
CA LEU A 84 -4.42 8.16 7.89
C LEU A 84 -3.31 7.25 8.39
N ALA A 85 -2.66 6.50 7.49
CA ALA A 85 -1.54 5.64 7.86
C ALA A 85 -0.38 6.44 8.48
N ARG A 86 -0.12 7.66 7.97
CA ARG A 86 0.88 8.56 8.58
C ARG A 86 0.46 9.04 9.97
N ILE A 87 -0.81 9.40 10.17
CA ILE A 87 -1.34 9.81 11.48
C ILE A 87 -1.20 8.67 12.49
N LEU A 88 -1.46 7.44 12.06
CA LEU A 88 -1.33 6.22 12.87
C LEU A 88 0.12 5.72 12.98
N LYS A 89 1.09 6.41 12.35
CA LYS A 89 2.51 6.05 12.33
C LYS A 89 2.80 4.65 11.77
N ILE A 90 2.01 4.19 10.81
CA ILE A 90 2.28 2.95 10.08
C ILE A 90 3.45 3.22 9.11
N SER A 91 4.61 2.62 9.39
CA SER A 91 5.89 2.92 8.73
C SER A 91 6.09 2.29 7.34
N ASN A 92 5.18 1.42 6.90
CA ASN A 92 5.29 0.64 5.66
C ASN A 92 4.41 1.15 4.51
N VAL A 93 4.21 2.46 4.41
CA VAL A 93 3.37 3.05 3.35
C VAL A 93 4.21 3.80 2.32
N LEU A 94 3.86 3.64 1.04
CA LEU A 94 4.59 4.32 -0.03
C LEU A 94 4.19 5.80 -0.11
N PRO A 95 5.15 6.73 -0.31
CA PRO A 95 4.86 8.13 -0.56
C PRO A 95 3.81 8.28 -1.67
N THR A 96 2.74 9.01 -1.35
CA THR A 96 1.59 9.19 -2.25
C THR A 96 1.17 10.66 -2.28
N THR A 97 0.87 11.17 -3.48
CA THR A 97 0.42 12.55 -3.70
C THR A 97 -0.64 12.62 -4.79
N LEU A 98 -1.35 13.75 -4.86
CA LEU A 98 -2.29 14.06 -5.92
C LEU A 98 -1.66 15.02 -6.94
N ILE A 99 -2.03 14.86 -8.20
CA ILE A 99 -1.74 15.84 -9.25
C ILE A 99 -2.92 15.93 -10.22
N THR A 100 -3.12 17.10 -10.81
CA THR A 100 -4.07 17.27 -11.91
C THR A 100 -3.35 17.05 -13.25
N TYR A 101 -3.85 16.10 -14.03
CA TYR A 101 -3.36 15.88 -15.39
C TYR A 101 -3.84 17.00 -16.32
N ASN A 102 -2.90 17.74 -16.89
CA ASN A 102 -3.14 18.81 -17.86
C ASN A 102 -2.03 18.81 -18.93
N VAL A 103 -2.36 19.20 -20.16
CA VAL A 103 -1.38 19.30 -21.26
C VAL A 103 -0.53 20.56 -21.06
N ASN A 104 0.50 20.45 -20.24
CA ASN A 104 1.50 21.48 -19.97
C ASN A 104 2.92 20.92 -20.17
N ASP A 105 3.96 21.72 -19.90
CA ASP A 105 5.35 21.32 -20.11
C ASP A 105 5.79 20.08 -19.33
N ARG A 106 5.07 19.72 -18.24
CA ARG A 106 5.36 18.48 -17.48
C ARG A 106 4.87 17.24 -18.19
N TRP A 107 3.82 17.34 -19.00
CA TRP A 107 3.16 16.20 -19.66
C TRP A 107 3.31 16.21 -21.18
N LYS A 108 3.83 17.29 -21.76
CA LYS A 108 3.88 17.56 -23.21
C LYS A 108 4.41 16.38 -24.03
N SER A 109 5.45 15.70 -23.56
CA SER A 109 6.07 14.57 -24.25
C SER A 109 5.20 13.32 -24.33
N ILE A 110 4.24 13.14 -23.41
CA ILE A 110 3.42 11.92 -23.31
C ILE A 110 1.91 12.16 -23.41
N ALA A 111 1.47 13.42 -23.44
CA ALA A 111 0.06 13.79 -23.35
C ALA A 111 -0.81 13.15 -24.45
N ASN A 112 -0.39 13.24 -25.71
CA ASN A 112 -1.13 12.67 -26.85
C ASN A 112 -1.29 11.14 -26.75
N LEU A 113 -0.32 10.47 -26.14
CA LEU A 113 -0.35 9.02 -25.95
C LEU A 113 -1.25 8.63 -24.77
N LEU A 114 -1.31 9.45 -23.71
CA LEU A 114 -2.20 9.23 -22.57
C LEU A 114 -3.68 9.48 -22.90
N THR A 115 -3.99 10.23 -23.95
CA THR A 115 -5.36 10.42 -24.44
C THR A 115 -5.83 9.30 -25.38
N ASN A 116 -4.98 8.34 -25.72
CA ASN A 116 -5.32 7.27 -26.66
C ASN A 116 -6.41 6.32 -26.13
N ASN A 117 -6.88 5.41 -26.99
CA ASN A 117 -7.98 4.49 -26.69
C ASN A 117 -7.74 3.54 -25.50
N GLN A 118 -6.50 3.31 -25.07
CA GLN A 118 -6.18 2.37 -23.99
C GLN A 118 -6.22 3.03 -22.61
N THR A 119 -5.73 4.26 -22.47
CA THR A 119 -5.75 5.02 -21.21
C THR A 119 -7.03 5.83 -21.05
N LYS A 120 -7.45 6.52 -22.11
CA LYS A 120 -8.55 7.50 -22.13
C LYS A 120 -8.45 8.54 -21.00
N TRP A 121 -7.24 9.00 -20.66
CA TRP A 121 -7.08 10.03 -19.64
C TRP A 121 -7.65 11.36 -20.14
N LYS A 122 -8.48 11.99 -19.31
CA LYS A 122 -9.07 13.30 -19.59
C LYS A 122 -8.25 14.40 -18.91
N THR A 123 -8.09 15.52 -19.58
CA THR A 123 -7.50 16.73 -18.99
C THR A 123 -8.33 17.23 -17.80
N ASN A 124 -7.71 18.01 -16.92
CA ASN A 124 -8.27 18.51 -15.68
C ASN A 124 -8.75 17.40 -14.72
N LYS A 125 -8.18 16.19 -14.82
CA LYS A 125 -8.51 15.08 -13.94
C LYS A 125 -7.43 14.89 -12.88
N THR A 126 -7.85 14.82 -11.62
CA THR A 126 -6.98 14.44 -10.52
C THR A 126 -6.57 12.96 -10.65
N ILE A 127 -5.30 12.68 -10.48
CA ILE A 127 -4.72 11.34 -10.47
C ILE A 127 -3.89 11.18 -9.20
N VAL A 128 -3.84 9.95 -8.69
CA VAL A 128 -2.99 9.59 -7.56
C VAL A 128 -1.63 9.16 -8.10
N LEU A 129 -0.56 9.70 -7.53
CA LEU A 129 0.81 9.29 -7.78
C LEU A 129 1.36 8.61 -6.54
N THR A 130 1.82 7.37 -6.67
CA THR A 130 2.48 6.62 -5.60
C THR A 130 3.88 6.24 -6.05
N LYS A 131 4.88 6.38 -5.18
CA LYS A 131 6.25 5.93 -5.45
C LYS A 131 6.24 4.48 -5.90
N TYR A 132 6.89 4.17 -7.03
CA TYR A 132 7.01 2.79 -7.47
C TYR A 132 8.04 2.05 -6.61
N MET A 133 7.69 0.86 -6.15
CA MET A 133 8.60 -0.03 -5.45
C MET A 133 8.92 -1.25 -6.33
N GLU A 134 10.20 -1.48 -6.53
CA GLU A 134 10.69 -2.62 -7.30
C GLU A 134 10.68 -3.88 -6.44
N ASN A 135 10.53 -5.04 -7.09
CA ASN A 135 10.65 -6.36 -6.46
C ASN A 135 9.67 -6.58 -5.29
N LEU A 136 8.48 -5.98 -5.35
CA LEU A 136 7.39 -6.28 -4.43
C LEU A 136 7.09 -7.78 -4.49
N LYS A 137 7.13 -8.42 -3.33
CA LYS A 137 6.71 -9.81 -3.17
C LYS A 137 5.21 -9.85 -2.88
N PRO A 138 4.47 -10.81 -3.45
CA PRO A 138 3.08 -11.02 -3.07
C PRO A 138 3.00 -11.32 -1.56
N THR A 139 2.10 -10.65 -0.85
CA THR A 139 1.87 -10.91 0.58
C THR A 139 0.75 -11.94 0.72
N LEU A 140 0.92 -12.90 1.63
CA LEU A 140 -0.08 -13.91 1.97
C LEU A 140 -0.67 -13.58 3.35
N ILE A 141 -1.93 -13.92 3.59
CA ILE A 141 -2.53 -13.85 4.93
C ILE A 141 -1.74 -14.77 5.86
N PRO A 142 -1.26 -14.36 7.04
CA PRO A 142 -0.55 -15.22 7.98
C PRO A 142 -1.38 -16.43 8.36
N ARG A 143 -0.76 -17.61 8.50
CA ARG A 143 -1.47 -18.88 8.79
C ARG A 143 -2.30 -18.79 10.07
N GLN A 144 -1.83 -18.03 11.05
CA GLN A 144 -2.49 -17.75 12.32
C GLN A 144 -3.87 -17.10 12.12
N PHE A 145 -4.04 -16.28 11.07
CA PHE A 145 -5.31 -15.62 10.75
C PHE A 145 -6.22 -16.43 9.80
N ARG A 146 -5.77 -17.59 9.31
CA ARG A 146 -6.58 -18.47 8.43
C ARG A 146 -7.41 -19.49 9.19
N SER A 147 -7.20 -19.62 10.50
CA SER A 147 -7.86 -20.67 11.28
C SER A 147 -9.37 -20.43 11.38
N GLN A 148 -10.14 -21.48 11.10
CA GLN A 148 -11.59 -21.49 11.29
C GLN A 148 -11.99 -21.47 12.78
N THR A 149 -11.08 -21.88 13.67
CA THR A 149 -11.32 -21.76 15.11
C THR A 149 -11.13 -20.30 15.51
N LYS A 150 -12.21 -19.52 15.50
CA LYS A 150 -12.22 -18.13 15.95
C LYS A 150 -11.87 -18.10 17.44
N ARG A 151 -10.77 -17.44 17.78
CA ARG A 151 -10.30 -17.26 19.15
C ARG A 151 -10.09 -15.77 19.40
N LEU A 152 -10.44 -15.32 20.60
CA LEU A 152 -10.23 -13.93 21.03
C LEU A 152 -8.82 -13.69 21.57
N TYR A 153 -8.10 -14.76 21.94
CA TYR A 153 -6.76 -14.68 22.52
C TYR A 153 -5.79 -15.52 21.68
N PRO A 154 -4.59 -14.98 21.37
CA PRO A 154 -3.55 -15.77 20.73
C PRO A 154 -3.09 -16.88 21.69
N ILE A 155 -2.81 -18.07 21.15
CA ILE A 155 -2.18 -19.14 21.93
C ILE A 155 -0.66 -18.97 21.87
N TYR A 156 0.04 -19.36 22.94
CA TYR A 156 1.49 -19.23 23.02
C TYR A 156 2.22 -19.84 21.81
N ASP A 157 1.73 -20.95 21.27
CA ASP A 157 2.31 -21.62 20.10
C ASP A 157 2.24 -20.79 18.80
N ASP A 158 1.22 -19.93 18.64
CA ASP A 158 1.12 -19.01 17.50
C ASP A 158 2.22 -17.96 17.52
N LEU A 159 2.76 -17.67 18.72
CA LEU A 159 3.74 -16.63 19.00
C LEU A 159 5.13 -17.17 19.32
N ASN A 160 5.27 -18.47 19.60
CA ASN A 160 6.54 -19.17 19.71
C ASN A 160 7.14 -19.44 18.32
N GLN A 161 7.30 -18.35 17.56
CA GLN A 161 7.74 -18.34 16.18
C GLN A 161 9.06 -17.58 16.08
N ASN A 162 9.69 -17.63 14.91
CA ASN A 162 10.87 -16.82 14.68
C ASN A 162 10.50 -15.31 14.64
N GLN A 163 11.50 -14.46 14.84
CA GLN A 163 11.31 -13.00 14.86
C GLN A 163 10.63 -12.48 13.58
N THR A 164 10.92 -13.07 12.42
CA THR A 164 10.35 -12.66 11.13
C THR A 164 8.84 -12.86 11.08
N ILE A 165 8.33 -14.01 11.53
CA ILE A 165 6.90 -14.31 11.59
C ILE A 165 6.21 -13.37 12.59
N ILE A 166 6.85 -13.11 13.73
CA ILE A 166 6.30 -12.17 14.72
C ILE A 166 6.20 -10.75 14.15
N SER A 167 7.24 -10.27 13.46
CA SER A 167 7.20 -8.97 12.78
C SER A 167 6.11 -8.92 11.71
N GLU A 168 5.90 -10.00 10.95
CA GLU A 168 4.81 -10.11 9.99
C GLU A 168 3.43 -10.04 10.67
N LEU A 169 3.22 -10.76 11.77
CA LEU A 169 1.95 -10.74 12.52
C LEU A 169 1.60 -9.37 13.07
N ILE A 170 2.59 -8.59 13.51
CA ILE A 170 2.38 -7.21 13.97
C ILE A 170 2.01 -6.31 12.81
N GLN A 171 2.75 -6.36 11.71
CA GLN A 171 2.41 -5.58 10.50
C GLN A 171 0.99 -5.89 10.02
N TRP A 172 0.57 -7.15 10.08
CA TRP A 172 -0.79 -7.54 9.74
C TRP A 172 -1.84 -7.09 10.76
N SER A 173 -1.48 -7.01 12.05
CA SER A 173 -2.37 -6.49 13.09
C SER A 173 -2.64 -5.00 12.89
N ASP A 174 -1.61 -4.20 12.61
CA ASP A 174 -1.76 -2.79 12.21
C ASP A 174 -2.62 -2.66 10.96
N LEU A 175 -2.40 -3.53 9.98
CA LEU A 175 -3.13 -3.54 8.72
C LEU A 175 -4.61 -3.89 8.88
N ILE A 176 -4.96 -4.83 9.78
CA ILE A 176 -6.34 -5.20 10.07
C ILE A 176 -7.08 -4.04 10.75
N ILE A 177 -6.45 -3.37 11.72
CA ILE A 177 -7.02 -2.18 12.35
C ILE A 177 -7.21 -1.06 11.31
N PHE A 178 -6.21 -0.85 10.46
CA PHE A 178 -6.25 0.12 9.39
C PHE A 178 -7.38 -0.17 8.37
N ASP A 179 -7.52 -1.42 7.96
CA ASP A 179 -8.57 -1.86 7.03
C ASP A 179 -9.97 -1.71 7.67
N TYR A 180 -10.10 -1.96 8.98
CA TYR A 180 -11.34 -1.68 9.71
C TYR A 180 -11.70 -0.18 9.72
N LEU A 181 -10.73 0.69 10.02
CA LEU A 181 -10.94 2.15 10.06
C LEU A 181 -11.27 2.73 8.68
N THR A 182 -10.68 2.17 7.62
CA THR A 182 -10.89 2.62 6.24
C THR A 182 -12.08 1.94 5.55
N GLY A 183 -12.66 0.90 6.17
CA GLY A 183 -13.70 0.08 5.55
C GLY A 183 -13.20 -0.76 4.37
N ASN A 184 -11.90 -1.07 4.31
CA ASN A 184 -11.31 -1.87 3.24
C ASN A 184 -11.59 -3.36 3.47
N THR A 185 -12.52 -3.93 2.70
CA THR A 185 -12.88 -5.35 2.80
C THR A 185 -12.09 -6.25 1.85
N ASP A 186 -11.35 -5.70 0.89
CA ASP A 186 -10.72 -6.47 -0.19
C ASP A 186 -9.59 -7.39 0.28
N ARG A 187 -8.94 -7.07 1.40
CA ARG A 187 -7.74 -7.78 1.84
C ARG A 187 -8.06 -9.04 2.65
N MET A 188 -8.74 -8.91 3.79
CA MET A 188 -9.09 -10.04 4.66
C MET A 188 -10.53 -10.54 4.44
N ILE A 189 -11.50 -9.64 4.59
CA ILE A 189 -12.93 -9.99 4.65
C ILE A 189 -13.40 -10.68 3.37
N ASN A 190 -13.04 -10.13 2.20
CA ASN A 190 -13.42 -10.71 0.93
C ASN A 190 -12.78 -12.09 0.71
N ASN A 191 -11.54 -12.31 1.17
CA ASN A 191 -10.91 -13.63 1.13
C ASN A 191 -11.65 -14.64 2.04
N MET A 192 -12.01 -14.24 3.27
CA MET A 192 -12.76 -15.08 4.20
C MET A 192 -14.16 -15.43 3.69
N ILE A 193 -14.87 -14.47 3.09
CA ILE A 193 -16.19 -14.71 2.50
C ILE A 193 -16.05 -15.68 1.33
N ASN A 194 -15.06 -15.45 0.45
CA ASN A 194 -14.84 -16.27 -0.74
C ASN A 194 -14.34 -17.69 -0.43
N GLU A 195 -13.75 -17.91 0.75
CA GLU A 195 -13.33 -19.24 1.23
C GLU A 195 -14.49 -20.25 1.22
N ASN A 196 -15.72 -19.80 1.46
CA ASN A 196 -16.92 -20.66 1.44
C ASN A 196 -17.15 -21.35 0.09
N TRP A 197 -16.66 -20.75 -1.01
CA TRP A 197 -16.76 -21.32 -2.36
C TRP A 197 -15.43 -21.84 -2.89
N ASN A 198 -14.30 -21.37 -2.33
CA ASN A 198 -12.97 -21.82 -2.69
C ASN A 198 -12.11 -22.02 -1.42
N PRO A 199 -11.93 -23.27 -0.95
CA PRO A 199 -11.18 -23.54 0.28
C PRO A 199 -9.72 -23.05 0.27
N GLN A 200 -9.13 -22.81 -0.90
CA GLN A 200 -7.77 -22.32 -1.03
C GLN A 200 -7.68 -20.78 -1.05
N MET A 201 -8.80 -20.07 -0.89
CA MET A 201 -8.84 -18.61 -1.03
C MET A 201 -7.88 -17.91 -0.07
N MET A 202 -7.82 -18.37 1.19
CA MET A 202 -6.95 -17.81 2.23
C MET A 202 -5.46 -18.09 2.02
N GLU A 203 -5.10 -18.92 1.04
CA GLU A 203 -3.73 -19.22 0.65
C GLU A 203 -3.22 -18.37 -0.52
N ASN A 204 -4.12 -17.63 -1.17
CA ASN A 204 -3.78 -16.78 -2.29
C ASN A 204 -3.15 -15.44 -1.85
N PRO A 205 -2.36 -14.80 -2.71
CA PRO A 205 -1.88 -13.45 -2.47
C PRO A 205 -3.03 -12.45 -2.32
N VAL A 206 -2.90 -11.59 -1.31
CA VAL A 206 -3.83 -10.50 -1.11
C VAL A 206 -3.50 -9.30 -1.98
N HIS A 207 -4.50 -8.44 -2.18
CA HIS A 207 -4.28 -7.15 -2.81
C HIS A 207 -3.55 -6.20 -1.84
N ASN A 208 -2.44 -5.62 -2.33
CA ASN A 208 -1.62 -4.63 -1.62
C ASN A 208 -1.67 -3.27 -2.30
#